data_AF-A0A945AAN2-F1
#
_entry.id   AF-A0A945AAN2-F1
#
_cell.length_a   1.000
_cell.length_b   1.000
_cell.length_c   1.000
_cell.angle_alpha   90.00
_cell.angle_beta   90.00
_cell.angle_gamma   90.00
#
_symmetry.space_group_name_H-M   'P 1'
#
loop_
_entity.id
_entity.type
_entity.pdbx_description
1 polymer ?
#
loop_
_entity_poly.entity_id
_entity_poly.type
_entity_poly.pdbx_seq_one_letter_code
_entity_poly.pdbx_strand_id
1 'polypeptide(L)'
;ALTESTSENGCIQVIPGSHKWGMQEWGLIAQDTEKAEANRDDIDTSGAIEAPLKAGSVVMFHSLTVHGSGPNKSPDPRHTALYAYFPPTVKLVARGNASTSRSFPVVSGLNGTESLTMESVVLA
;
A
#
# COMPACT_ATOMS: atom_id res chain seq x y z
N ALA A 1 -11.99 -5.83 3.92
CA ALA A 1 -12.89 -4.76 4.37
C ALA A 1 -13.50 -5.17 5.70
N LEU A 2 -13.37 -4.35 6.75
CA LEU A 2 -13.96 -4.64 8.07
C LEU A 2 -15.42 -4.17 8.14
N THR A 3 -15.78 -3.15 7.37
CA THR A 3 -17.15 -2.71 7.11
C THR A 3 -17.46 -2.78 5.61
N GLU A 4 -18.70 -2.47 5.21
CA GLU A 4 -19.03 -2.24 3.80
C GLU A 4 -18.12 -1.15 3.21
N SER A 5 -17.63 -1.38 1.99
CA SER A 5 -16.78 -0.45 1.25
C SER A 5 -17.45 -0.18 -0.08
N THR A 6 -18.05 0.98 -0.23
CA THR A 6 -18.86 1.40 -1.38
C THR A 6 -18.22 2.62 -2.05
N SER A 7 -18.66 2.96 -3.26
CA SER A 7 -18.23 4.19 -3.95
C SER A 7 -18.55 5.44 -3.11
N GLU A 8 -19.70 5.45 -2.43
CA GLU A 8 -20.16 6.57 -1.61
C GLU A 8 -19.32 6.78 -0.35
N ASN A 9 -18.90 5.69 0.30
CA ASN A 9 -18.07 5.74 1.50
C ASN A 9 -16.55 5.68 1.22
N GLY A 10 -16.17 5.82 -0.05
CA GLY A 10 -14.79 5.97 -0.47
C GLY A 10 -14.04 4.65 -0.63
N CYS A 11 -14.60 3.66 -1.33
CA CYS A 11 -13.90 2.40 -1.63
C CYS A 11 -12.55 2.61 -2.35
N ILE A 12 -11.72 1.57 -2.37
CA ILE A 12 -10.44 1.62 -3.08
C ILE A 12 -10.70 1.77 -4.59
N GLN A 13 -9.88 2.60 -5.22
CA GLN A 13 -9.79 2.76 -6.65
C GLN A 13 -8.41 2.30 -7.11
N VAL A 14 -8.33 1.69 -8.28
CA VAL A 14 -7.07 1.20 -8.87
C VAL A 14 -7.00 1.55 -10.34
N ILE A 15 -5.80 1.80 -10.87
CA ILE A 15 -5.58 1.86 -12.33
C ILE A 15 -5.11 0.47 -12.79
N PRO A 16 -5.91 -0.31 -13.54
CA PRO A 16 -5.52 -1.64 -13.98
C PRO A 16 -4.24 -1.61 -14.82
N GLY A 17 -3.33 -2.57 -14.58
CA GLY A 17 -2.07 -2.67 -15.32
C GLY A 17 -0.95 -1.71 -14.89
N SER A 18 -1.24 -0.71 -14.05
CA SER A 18 -0.26 0.30 -13.62
C SER A 18 0.94 -0.24 -12.83
N HIS A 19 0.83 -1.43 -12.24
CA HIS A 19 1.97 -2.13 -11.63
C HIS A 19 3.15 -2.38 -12.58
N LYS A 20 2.93 -2.30 -13.89
CA LYS A 20 3.95 -2.45 -14.93
C LYS A 20 4.70 -1.15 -15.24
N TRP A 21 4.29 -0.01 -14.68
CA TRP A 21 4.93 1.28 -14.90
C TRP A 21 6.27 1.42 -14.13
N GLY A 22 6.58 0.46 -13.26
CA GLY A 22 7.73 0.53 -12.37
C GLY A 22 7.48 1.44 -11.16
N MET A 23 8.48 1.54 -10.28
CA MET A 23 8.42 2.43 -9.13
C MET A 23 8.40 3.88 -9.60
N GLN A 24 7.36 4.61 -9.22
CA GLN A 24 7.24 6.02 -9.52
C GLN A 24 7.96 6.85 -8.46
N GLU A 25 8.52 8.00 -8.83
CA GLU A 25 9.19 8.91 -7.87
C GLU A 25 8.26 9.34 -6.71
N TRP A 26 6.96 9.37 -6.98
CA TRP A 26 5.90 9.67 -6.03
C TRP A 26 5.28 8.45 -5.36
N GLY A 27 5.70 7.23 -5.73
CA GLY A 27 5.29 5.99 -5.06
C GLY A 27 5.98 5.78 -3.70
N LEU A 28 6.68 6.80 -3.20
CA LEU A 28 7.35 6.75 -1.90
C LEU A 28 6.31 7.00 -0.82
N ILE A 29 6.14 6.04 0.08
CA ILE A 29 5.25 6.14 1.25
C ILE A 29 5.55 7.48 1.95
N ALA A 30 4.54 8.35 1.97
CA ALA A 30 4.57 9.73 2.49
C ALA A 30 5.62 9.94 3.58
N GLN A 31 6.80 10.43 3.18
CA GLN A 31 7.85 10.83 4.12
C GLN A 31 7.55 12.18 4.77
N ASP A 32 6.54 12.89 4.28
CA ASP A 32 6.18 14.21 4.72
C ASP A 32 4.65 14.33 4.81
N THR A 33 4.11 14.24 6.02
CA THR A 33 2.67 14.35 6.31
C THR A 33 2.13 15.76 6.04
N GLU A 34 3.00 16.75 5.80
CA GLU A 34 2.59 18.14 5.53
C GLU A 34 2.22 18.39 4.07
N LYS A 35 2.77 17.61 3.14
CA LYS A 35 2.30 17.58 1.75
C LYS A 35 1.31 16.46 1.62
N ALA A 36 0.08 16.72 2.04
CA ALA A 36 -1.04 15.94 1.55
C ALA A 36 -0.96 15.94 0.02
N GLU A 37 -0.43 14.87 -0.58
CA GLU A 37 -0.45 14.57 -2.02
C GLU A 37 -1.89 14.28 -2.48
N ALA A 38 -2.87 14.94 -1.87
CA ALA A 38 -4.28 14.66 -2.00
C ALA A 38 -4.84 15.07 -3.38
N ASN A 39 -4.13 15.92 -4.13
CA ASN A 39 -4.45 16.25 -5.51
C ASN A 39 -3.20 16.14 -6.39
N ARG A 40 -3.11 15.03 -7.13
CA ARG A 40 -2.12 14.79 -8.17
C ARG A 40 -2.80 14.89 -9.53
N ASP A 41 -2.92 16.12 -10.02
CA ASP A 41 -3.54 16.41 -11.32
C ASP A 41 -2.66 15.92 -12.50
N ASP A 42 -1.41 15.53 -12.21
CA ASP A 42 -0.47 14.97 -13.17
C ASP A 42 -0.69 13.48 -13.48
N ILE A 43 -1.55 12.80 -12.72
CA ILE A 43 -1.86 11.38 -12.92
C ILE A 43 -3.16 11.28 -13.73
N ASP A 44 -3.09 10.67 -14.92
CA ASP A 44 -4.28 10.31 -15.68
C ASP A 44 -5.04 9.18 -14.96
N THR A 45 -6.14 9.56 -14.31
CA THR A 45 -7.04 8.66 -13.60
C THR A 45 -8.24 8.21 -14.42
N SER A 46 -8.31 8.56 -15.72
CA SER A 46 -9.46 8.21 -16.57
C SER A 46 -9.68 6.70 -16.71
N GLY A 47 -8.61 5.91 -16.57
CA GLY A 47 -8.65 4.45 -16.55
C GLY A 47 -8.84 3.82 -15.16
N ALA A 48 -9.03 4.61 -14.11
CA ALA A 48 -9.23 4.09 -12.77
C ALA A 48 -10.58 3.38 -12.64
N ILE A 49 -10.60 2.27 -11.90
CA ILE A 49 -11.81 1.52 -11.57
C ILE A 49 -11.98 1.45 -10.06
N GLU A 50 -13.24 1.42 -9.63
CA GLU A 50 -13.62 1.24 -8.23
C GLU A 50 -13.65 -0.24 -7.85
N ALA A 51 -13.26 -0.54 -6.61
CA ALA A 51 -13.28 -1.87 -6.03
C ALA A 51 -14.17 -1.89 -4.76
N PRO A 52 -15.51 -1.85 -4.92
CA PRO A 52 -16.43 -2.00 -3.80
C PRO A 52 -16.35 -3.41 -3.21
N LEU A 53 -16.46 -3.51 -1.89
CA LEU A 53 -16.34 -4.75 -1.14
C LEU A 53 -17.43 -4.83 -0.08
N LYS A 54 -18.01 -6.02 0.07
CA LYS A 54 -18.82 -6.35 1.24
C LYS A 54 -17.95 -6.50 2.48
N ALA A 55 -18.52 -6.29 3.66
CA ALA A 55 -17.85 -6.58 4.92
C ALA A 55 -17.32 -8.04 4.92
N GLY A 56 -16.07 -8.22 5.36
CA GLY A 56 -15.38 -9.51 5.34
C GLY A 56 -14.73 -9.89 4.00
N SER A 57 -14.98 -9.16 2.91
CA SER A 57 -14.33 -9.42 1.62
C SER A 57 -12.93 -8.80 1.54
N VAL A 58 -12.09 -9.32 0.64
CA VAL A 58 -10.71 -8.86 0.44
C VAL A 58 -10.49 -8.48 -1.02
N VAL A 59 -9.75 -7.40 -1.24
CA VAL A 59 -9.12 -7.07 -2.52
C VAL A 59 -7.62 -7.25 -2.39
N MET A 60 -6.98 -7.84 -3.39
CA MET A 60 -5.53 -8.01 -3.46
C MET A 60 -5.01 -7.34 -4.73
N PHE A 61 -3.93 -6.58 -4.61
CA PHE A 61 -3.25 -5.94 -5.74
C PHE A 61 -1.75 -5.85 -5.46
N HIS A 62 -0.96 -5.72 -6.52
CA HIS A 62 0.49 -5.56 -6.44
C HIS A 62 0.88 -4.21 -5.80
N SER A 63 1.97 -4.15 -5.03
CA SER A 63 2.39 -2.91 -4.33
C SER A 63 2.66 -1.72 -5.24
N LEU A 64 3.02 -1.96 -6.50
CA LEU A 64 3.19 -0.93 -7.54
C LEU A 64 1.91 -0.56 -8.29
N THR A 65 0.78 -1.24 -8.03
CA THR A 65 -0.50 -0.80 -8.62
C THR A 65 -0.83 0.57 -8.05
N VAL A 66 -1.04 1.55 -8.92
CA VAL A 66 -1.53 2.87 -8.53
C VAL A 66 -2.94 2.71 -7.96
N HIS A 67 -3.09 3.13 -6.71
CA HIS A 67 -4.33 2.96 -5.96
C HIS A 67 -4.55 4.14 -5.02
N GLY A 68 -5.81 4.38 -4.68
CA GLY A 68 -6.24 5.41 -3.75
C GLY A 68 -7.62 5.08 -3.20
N SER A 69 -8.16 5.93 -2.34
CA SER A 69 -9.57 5.85 -1.91
C SER A 69 -10.29 7.12 -2.29
N GLY A 70 -11.54 6.98 -2.74
CA GLY A 70 -12.42 8.14 -2.88
C GLY A 70 -12.69 8.82 -1.53
N PRO A 71 -13.15 10.08 -1.53
CA PRO A 71 -13.62 10.74 -0.31
C PRO A 71 -14.85 10.00 0.24
N ASN A 72 -14.93 9.86 1.56
CA ASN A 72 -16.14 9.36 2.21
C ASN A 72 -17.17 10.49 2.28
N LYS A 73 -18.27 10.34 1.54
CA LYS A 73 -19.39 11.30 1.51
C LYS A 73 -20.62 10.79 2.27
N SER A 74 -20.54 9.58 2.82
CA SER A 74 -21.61 8.92 3.56
C SER A 74 -21.54 9.21 5.06
N PRO A 75 -22.61 8.96 5.83
CA PRO A 75 -22.54 8.99 7.29
C PRO A 75 -21.79 7.78 7.89
N ASP A 76 -21.52 6.73 7.11
CA ASP A 76 -20.97 5.48 7.59
C ASP A 76 -19.43 5.45 7.46
N PRO A 77 -18.69 5.04 8.50
CA PRO A 77 -17.25 4.90 8.42
C PRO A 77 -16.83 3.67 7.59
N ARG A 78 -15.73 3.81 6.84
CA ARG A 78 -15.11 2.72 6.08
C ARG A 78 -13.85 2.22 6.78
N HIS A 79 -13.94 1.09 7.47
CA HIS A 79 -12.81 0.48 8.18
C HIS A 79 -12.15 -0.61 7.32
N THR A 80 -10.81 -0.54 7.21
CA THR A 80 -10.00 -1.48 6.43
C THR A 80 -8.78 -1.92 7.23
N ALA A 81 -8.51 -3.23 7.24
CA ALA A 81 -7.22 -3.76 7.64
C ALA A 81 -6.35 -3.94 6.39
N LEU A 82 -5.13 -3.40 6.42
CA LEU A 82 -4.15 -3.52 5.35
C LEU A 82 -3.06 -4.50 5.77
N TYR A 83 -2.81 -5.49 4.91
CA TYR A 83 -1.72 -6.45 5.06
C TYR A 83 -0.82 -6.35 3.84
N ALA A 84 0.48 -6.18 4.08
CA ALA A 84 1.50 -6.21 3.04
C ALA A 84 2.28 -7.53 3.15
N TYR A 85 2.48 -8.19 2.01
CA TYR A 85 3.21 -9.44 1.91
C TYR A 85 4.39 -9.27 0.98
N PHE A 86 5.53 -9.83 1.35
CA PHE A 86 6.71 -9.89 0.52
C PHE A 86 7.42 -11.23 0.73
N PRO A 87 8.10 -11.76 -0.30
CA PRO A 87 8.89 -12.97 -0.13
C PRO A 87 10.07 -12.70 0.82
N PRO A 88 10.55 -13.72 1.56
CA PRO A 88 11.69 -13.59 2.48
C PRO A 88 13.00 -13.20 1.77
N THR A 89 13.02 -13.22 0.44
CA THR A 89 14.15 -12.85 -0.41
C THR A 89 14.21 -11.36 -0.76
N VAL A 90 13.20 -10.56 -0.37
CA VAL A 90 13.29 -9.10 -0.53
C VAL A 90 14.52 -8.59 0.21
N LYS A 91 15.20 -7.60 -0.37
CA LYS A 91 16.35 -6.95 0.24
C LYS A 91 15.94 -5.53 0.65
N LEU A 92 16.39 -5.11 1.83
CA LEU A 92 16.27 -3.72 2.23
C LEU A 92 17.23 -2.90 1.35
N VAL A 93 16.74 -1.83 0.74
CA VAL A 93 17.59 -0.89 0.01
C VAL A 93 17.65 0.37 0.85
N ALA A 94 18.81 0.66 1.44
CA ALA A 94 19.02 1.89 2.18
C ALA A 94 19.05 3.07 1.19
N ARG A 95 18.36 4.17 1.53
CA ARG A 95 18.45 5.45 0.81
C ARG A 95 19.03 6.51 1.74
N GLY A 96 20.07 7.22 1.30
CA GLY A 96 20.76 8.23 2.11
C GLY A 96 21.53 7.65 3.30
N ASN A 97 21.67 8.43 4.40
CA ASN A 97 22.33 8.00 5.65
C ASN A 97 21.44 7.10 6.55
N ALA A 98 20.43 6.45 5.98
CA ALA A 98 19.53 5.59 6.76
C ALA A 98 20.24 4.34 7.28
N SER A 99 19.79 3.83 8.44
CA SER A 99 20.30 2.61 9.07
C SER A 99 20.50 1.47 8.06
N THR A 100 21.66 0.82 8.12
CA THR A 100 22.03 -0.31 7.27
C THR A 100 21.34 -1.62 7.66
N SER A 101 20.50 -1.61 8.69
CA SER A 101 19.72 -2.77 9.12
C SER A 101 18.37 -2.35 9.70
N ARG A 102 17.36 -3.20 9.49
CA ARG A 102 16.04 -3.07 10.11
C ARG A 102 15.52 -4.45 10.51
N SER A 103 15.18 -4.59 11.79
CA SER A 103 14.54 -5.80 12.32
C SER A 103 13.04 -5.64 12.28
N PHE A 104 12.35 -6.68 11.81
CA PHE A 104 10.90 -6.73 11.80
C PHE A 104 10.45 -8.00 12.53
N PRO A 105 9.40 -7.92 13.38
CA PRO A 105 8.77 -9.12 13.88
C PRO A 105 8.10 -9.84 12.70
N VAL A 106 8.49 -11.07 12.46
CA VAL A 106 7.89 -11.92 11.43
C VAL A 106 7.05 -12.97 12.11
N VAL A 107 5.74 -12.92 11.89
CA VAL A 107 4.85 -14.02 12.26
C VAL A 107 4.87 -15.00 11.10
N SER A 108 5.53 -16.15 11.29
CA SER A 108 5.56 -17.22 10.30
C SER A 108 5.02 -18.51 10.90
N GLY A 109 4.16 -19.21 10.15
CA GLY A 109 3.46 -20.40 10.66
C GLY A 109 2.47 -20.10 11.79
N LEU A 110 1.95 -21.16 12.41
CA LEU A 110 0.99 -21.09 13.54
C LEU A 110 1.69 -21.11 14.92
N ASN A 111 3.02 -21.21 14.95
CA ASN A 111 3.80 -21.49 16.17
C ASN A 111 4.32 -20.23 16.89
N GLY A 112 4.05 -19.02 16.38
CA GLY A 112 4.38 -17.76 17.04
C GLY A 112 5.25 -16.81 16.21
N THR A 113 5.78 -15.78 16.88
CA THR A 113 6.58 -14.72 16.28
C THR A 113 8.06 -15.09 16.30
N GLU A 114 8.72 -15.03 15.15
CA GLU A 114 10.17 -15.09 15.03
C GLU A 114 10.71 -13.69 14.64
N SER A 115 11.93 -13.37 15.04
CA SER A 115 12.57 -12.11 14.64
C SER A 115 13.38 -12.32 13.37
N LEU A 116 13.04 -11.61 12.29
CA LEU A 116 13.85 -11.56 11.08
C LEU A 116 14.54 -10.19 11.03
N THR A 117 15.86 -10.21 10.87
CA THR A 117 16.65 -9.00 10.63
C THR A 117 16.99 -8.92 9.15
N MET A 118 16.57 -7.85 8.50
CA MET A 118 16.96 -7.55 7.12
C MET A 118 18.13 -6.58 7.13
N GLU A 119 19.21 -6.93 6.43
CA GLU A 119 20.34 -6.05 6.19
C GLU A 119 20.17 -5.32 4.86
N SER A 120 20.56 -4.05 4.83
CA SER A 120 20.52 -3.26 3.62
C SER A 120 21.59 -3.74 2.65
N VAL A 121 21.24 -3.86 1.37
CA VAL A 121 22.23 -3.98 0.30
C VAL A 121 22.46 -2.62 -0.35
N VAL A 122 23.73 -2.34 -0.62
CA VAL A 122 24.11 -1.26 -1.53
C VAL A 122 23.83 -1.76 -2.94
N LEU A 123 22.97 -1.05 -3.68
CA LEU A 123 22.79 -1.31 -5.11
C LEU A 123 24.02 -0.76 -5.83
N ALA A 124 24.69 -1.62 -6.61
CA ALA A 124 25.81 -1.25 -7.48
C ALA A 124 25.32 -0.53 -8.74
#